data_AF-A0A1S6IVR5-F1
#
_entry.id   AF-A0A1S6IVR5-F1
#
_cell.length_a   1.000
_cell.length_b   1.000
_cell.length_c   1.000
_cell.angle_alpha   90.00
_cell.angle_beta   90.00
_cell.angle_gamma   90.00
#
_symmetry.space_group_name_H-M   'P 1'
#
loop_
_entity.id
_entity.type
_entity.pdbx_description
1 polymer ?
#
loop_
_entity_poly.entity_id
_entity_poly.type
_entity_poly.pdbx_seq_one_letter_code
_entity_poly.pdbx_strand_id
1 'polypeptide(L)'
;MEDNKELELNLSEATQQKLEAYAEQKGSTPEDVAEYIIYEFLRNQLHVIEKRSEETGVPVQELVNMQFERLLDYLISQSNN
;
A
#
# COMPACT_ATOMS: atom_id res chain seq x y z
N MET A 1 16.46 16.11 -7.29
CA MET A 1 15.03 16.27 -7.59
C MET A 1 14.44 14.91 -7.28
N GLU A 2 13.84 14.74 -6.10
CA GLU A 2 13.08 13.52 -5.83
C GLU A 2 11.81 13.65 -6.67
N ASP A 3 11.74 12.88 -7.74
CA ASP A 3 10.51 12.70 -8.48
C ASP A 3 9.47 12.22 -7.46
N ASN A 4 8.52 13.10 -7.11
CA ASN A 4 7.25 12.69 -6.52
C ASN A 4 6.54 11.86 -7.59
N LYS A 5 7.00 10.63 -7.83
CA LYS A 5 6.24 9.63 -8.56
C LYS A 5 4.98 9.42 -7.74
N GLU A 6 3.88 10.00 -8.22
CA GLU A 6 2.56 9.71 -7.69
C GLU A 6 2.35 8.20 -7.85
N LEU A 7 2.23 7.51 -6.72
CA LEU A 7 1.90 6.10 -6.70
C LEU A 7 0.40 5.97 -6.92
N GLU A 8 0.01 5.62 -8.13
CA GLU A 8 -1.36 5.22 -8.40
C GLU A 8 -1.61 3.88 -7.70
N LEU A 9 -2.69 3.76 -6.94
CA LEU A 9 -3.10 2.50 -6.31
C LEU A 9 -4.36 1.99 -6.99
N ASN A 10 -4.27 0.79 -7.57
CA ASN A 10 -5.40 0.10 -8.17
C ASN A 10 -5.82 -1.04 -7.24
N LEU A 11 -6.45 -0.67 -6.13
CA LEU A 11 -6.85 -1.61 -5.10
C LEU A 11 -8.03 -2.47 -5.56
N SER A 12 -7.99 -3.76 -5.23
CA SER A 12 -9.14 -4.64 -5.40
C SER A 12 -10.28 -4.20 -4.47
N GLU A 13 -11.53 -4.51 -4.84
CA GLU A 13 -12.71 -4.22 -4.00
C GLU A 13 -12.55 -4.76 -2.57
N ALA A 14 -12.00 -5.98 -2.43
CA ALA A 14 -11.71 -6.57 -1.13
C ALA A 14 -10.68 -5.76 -0.32
N THR A 15 -9.65 -5.22 -0.97
CA THR A 15 -8.64 -4.39 -0.29
C THR A 15 -9.21 -3.02 0.10
N GLN A 16 -10.08 -2.44 -0.73
CA GLN A 16 -10.80 -1.20 -0.39
C GLN A 16 -11.70 -1.40 0.83
N GLN A 17 -12.48 -2.49 0.87
CA GLN A 17 -13.32 -2.81 2.03
C GLN A 17 -12.50 -3.01 3.31
N LYS A 18 -11.34 -3.68 3.23
CA LYS A 18 -10.41 -3.81 4.37
C LYS A 18 -9.89 -2.45 4.84
N LEU A 19 -9.54 -1.58 3.89
CA LEU A 19 -9.00 -0.25 4.17
C LEU A 19 -10.05 0.61 4.88
N GLU A 20 -11.28 0.61 4.38
CA GLU A 20 -12.41 1.31 4.98
C GLU A 20 -12.68 0.84 6.41
N ALA A 21 -12.76 -0.48 6.62
CA ALA A 21 -13.00 -1.04 7.95
C ALA A 21 -11.87 -0.70 8.94
N TYR A 22 -10.62 -0.74 8.48
CA TYR A 22 -9.48 -0.38 9.32
C TYR A 22 -9.45 1.12 9.64
N ALA A 23 -9.77 1.97 8.67
CA ALA A 23 -9.86 3.41 8.89
C ALA A 23 -10.95 3.76 9.91
N GLU A 24 -12.13 3.13 9.81
CA GLU A 24 -13.21 3.28 10.79
C GLU A 24 -12.75 2.86 12.20
N GLN A 25 -12.07 1.72 12.33
CA GLN A 25 -11.52 1.25 13.61
C GLN A 25 -10.54 2.26 14.23
N LYS A 26 -9.77 2.98 13.41
CA LYS A 26 -8.80 3.98 13.85
C LYS A 26 -9.40 5.38 14.03
N GLY A 27 -10.66 5.60 13.65
CA GLY A 27 -11.27 6.93 13.63
C GLY A 27 -10.63 7.86 12.59
N SER A 28 -10.18 7.31 11.46
CA SER A 28 -9.51 8.00 10.35
C SER A 28 -10.29 7.82 9.05
N THR A 29 -9.89 8.53 7.98
CA THR A 29 -10.42 8.27 6.63
C THR A 29 -9.61 7.17 5.91
N PRO A 30 -10.21 6.44 4.95
CA PRO A 30 -9.49 5.49 4.10
C PRO A 30 -8.30 6.13 3.38
N GLU A 31 -8.46 7.37 2.92
CA GLU A 31 -7.44 8.17 2.25
C GLU A 31 -6.25 8.43 3.16
N ASP A 32 -6.48 8.89 4.40
CA ASP A 32 -5.40 9.16 5.36
C ASP A 32 -4.59 7.88 5.67
N VAL A 33 -5.27 6.75 5.79
CA VAL A 33 -4.62 5.45 6.02
C VAL A 33 -3.81 5.02 4.80
N ALA A 34 -4.35 5.20 3.59
CA ALA A 34 -3.63 4.87 2.37
C ALA A 34 -2.39 5.76 2.19
N GLU A 35 -2.52 7.06 2.42
CA GLU A 35 -1.39 8.00 2.39
C GLU A 35 -0.32 7.63 3.43
N TYR A 36 -0.73 7.29 4.65
CA TYR A 36 0.18 6.80 5.68
C TYR A 36 0.95 5.55 5.23
N ILE A 37 0.25 4.55 4.67
CA ILE A 37 0.89 3.33 4.16
C ILE A 37 1.87 3.64 3.03
N ILE A 38 1.48 4.51 2.11
CA ILE A 38 2.32 4.92 0.98
C ILE A 38 3.58 5.63 1.49
N TYR A 39 3.42 6.63 2.34
CA TYR A 39 4.49 7.51 2.78
C TYR A 39 5.50 6.79 3.68
N GLU A 40 5.01 6.06 4.69
CA GLU A 40 5.87 5.42 5.69
C GLU A 40 6.53 4.13 5.17
N PHE A 41 5.84 3.38 4.31
CA PHE A 41 6.29 2.04 3.92
C PHE A 41 6.65 1.94 2.44
N LEU A 42 5.72 2.25 1.53
CA LEU A 42 5.90 1.94 0.11
C LEU A 42 6.91 2.84 -0.59
N ARG A 43 6.96 4.13 -0.25
CA ARG A 43 7.86 5.09 -0.90
C ARG A 43 9.33 4.67 -0.80
N ASN A 44 9.72 4.18 0.39
CA ASN A 44 11.07 3.68 0.66
C ASN A 44 11.38 2.35 -0.05
N GLN A 45 10.34 1.63 -0.49
CA GLN A 45 10.47 0.32 -1.15
C GLN A 45 10.37 0.40 -2.68
N LEU A 46 10.06 1.56 -3.24
CA LEU A 46 9.78 1.69 -4.68
C LEU A 46 10.92 1.17 -5.55
N HIS A 47 12.15 1.53 -5.24
CA HIS A 47 13.31 1.07 -6.00
C HIS A 47 13.45 -0.47 -5.99
N VAL A 48 13.12 -1.11 -4.86
CA VAL A 48 13.16 -2.57 -4.72
C VAL A 48 12.03 -3.21 -5.54
N ILE A 49 10.85 -2.59 -5.54
CA ILE A 49 9.69 -3.05 -6.31
C ILE A 49 9.96 -2.94 -7.82
N GLU A 50 10.54 -1.83 -8.27
CA GLU A 50 10.96 -1.62 -9.67
C GLU A 50 11.95 -2.68 -10.11
N LYS A 51 13.02 -2.91 -9.33
CA LYS A 51 14.00 -3.96 -9.62
C LYS A 51 13.34 -5.34 -9.69
N ARG A 52 12.43 -5.65 -8.77
CA ARG A 52 11.72 -6.94 -8.77
C ARG A 52 10.79 -7.09 -9.99
N SER A 53 10.20 -6.00 -10.45
CA SER A 53 9.41 -5.99 -11.68
C SER A 53 10.26 -6.41 -12.88
N GLU A 54 11.47 -5.84 -13.00
CA GLU A 54 12.42 -6.20 -14.05
C GLU A 54 12.87 -7.67 -13.98
N GLU A 55 13.10 -8.20 -12.77
CA GLU A 55 13.56 -9.57 -12.55
C GLU A 55 12.48 -10.61 -12.84
N THR A 56 11.21 -10.30 -12.55
CA THR A 56 10.10 -11.27 -12.59
C THR A 56 9.17 -11.08 -13.78
N GLY A 57 9.23 -9.93 -14.46
CA GLY A 57 8.30 -9.54 -15.51
C GLY A 57 6.92 -9.13 -15.00
N VAL A 58 6.69 -9.12 -13.68
CA VAL A 58 5.41 -8.68 -13.09
C VAL A 58 5.38 -7.15 -13.09
N PRO A 59 4.29 -6.49 -13.54
CA PRO A 59 4.21 -5.03 -13.56
C PRO A 59 4.45 -4.39 -12.19
N VAL A 60 5.19 -3.27 -12.14
CA VAL A 60 5.44 -2.49 -10.91
C VAL A 60 4.14 -2.21 -10.16
N GLN A 61 3.09 -1.78 -10.89
CA GLN A 61 1.78 -1.48 -10.33
C GLN A 61 1.16 -2.66 -9.57
N GLU A 62 1.28 -3.87 -10.13
CA GLU A 62 0.75 -5.08 -9.50
C GLU A 62 1.51 -5.41 -8.23
N LEU A 63 2.84 -5.29 -8.27
CA LEU A 63 3.68 -5.48 -7.08
C LEU A 63 3.39 -4.43 -6.00
N VAL A 64 3.16 -3.16 -6.36
CA VAL A 64 2.76 -2.11 -5.42
C VAL A 64 1.44 -2.47 -4.75
N ASN A 65 0.41 -2.84 -5.52
CA ASN A 65 -0.90 -3.23 -4.98
C ASN A 65 -0.78 -4.43 -4.02
N MET A 66 0.01 -5.45 -4.40
CA MET A 66 0.26 -6.61 -3.56
C MET A 66 0.98 -6.25 -2.24
N GLN A 67 1.95 -5.33 -2.28
CA GLN A 67 2.62 -4.89 -1.06
C GLN A 67 1.71 -4.04 -0.20
N PHE A 68 0.90 -3.16 -0.81
CA PHE A 68 -0.10 -2.37 -0.08
C PHE A 68 -1.05 -3.26 0.71
N GLU A 69 -1.65 -4.28 0.06
CA GLU A 69 -2.57 -5.21 0.73
C GLU A 69 -1.89 -5.92 1.90
N ARG A 70 -0.65 -6.41 1.72
CA ARG A 70 0.12 -7.08 2.78
C ARG A 70 0.42 -6.17 3.96
N LEU A 71 0.75 -4.90 3.68
CA LEU A 71 1.00 -3.90 4.72
C LEU A 71 -0.27 -3.58 5.50
N LEU A 72 -1.39 -3.43 4.80
CA LEU A 72 -2.69 -3.22 5.44
C LEU A 72 -3.06 -4.41 6.34
N ASP A 73 -2.95 -5.65 5.84
CA ASP A 73 -3.21 -6.86 6.63
C ASP A 73 -2.29 -6.93 7.86
N TYR A 74 -1.01 -6.57 7.71
CA TYR A 74 -0.07 -6.50 8.82
C TYR A 74 -0.51 -5.46 9.86
N LEU A 75 -0.85 -4.24 9.46
CA LEU A 75 -1.29 -3.16 10.35
C LEU A 75 -2.59 -3.51 11.10
N ILE A 76 -3.52 -4.18 10.43
CA ILE A 76 -4.74 -4.73 11.05
C ILE A 76 -4.35 -5.76 12.11
N SER A 77 -3.44 -6.69 11.80
CA SER A 77 -3.00 -7.72 12.75
C SER A 77 -2.30 -7.14 13.99
N GLN A 78 -1.57 -6.04 13.84
CA GLN A 78 -0.93 -5.34 14.95
C GLN A 78 -1.92 -4.58 15.82
N SER A 79 -3.01 -4.05 15.24
CA SER A 79 -4.04 -3.32 16.00
C SER A 79 -4.94 -4.21 16.84
N ASN A 80 -4.98 -5.51 16.54
CA ASN A 80 -5.83 -6.47 17.23
C ASN A 80 -5.11 -7.22 18.38
N ASN A 81 -3.86 -6.83 18.68
CA ASN A 81 -3.10 -7.28 19.86
C ASN A 81 -2.96 -6.13 20.86
#